data_AF-A0A4Q9KSP7-F1
#
_entry.id   AF-A0A4Q9KSP7-F1
#
_cell.length_a   1.000
_cell.length_b   1.000
_cell.length_c   1.000
_cell.angle_alpha   90.00
_cell.angle_beta   90.00
_cell.angle_gamma   90.00
#
_symmetry.space_group_name_H-M   'P 1'
#
loop_
_entity.id
_entity.type
_entity.pdbx_description
1 polymer ?
#
loop_
_entity_poly.entity_id
_entity_poly.type
_entity_poly.pdbx_seq_one_letter_code
_entity_poly.pdbx_strand_id
1 'polypeptide(L)'
;MNTEERSEMLLLNEKLNKAIEEKSLLDTKIESIEKRISLVELHKNAILDCICICDGKDVMKETFSDTSSDLFSLEKDLKEETTKKENKPIISKNLKDFVEIEKSENFMEYPAIFTDKNGTFSVFNLGKFPKNNNKQFYSSKYLYPIGYKSFRIFESFLSKNFRSQIYECTILSINNCLDMEIKVDDQYKFSGSSIWSNFCQKFEYPLPFCNVEEFFGLECKELMKKIESIGDITVFEGYQPIEMRKI
;
A
#
# COMPACT_ATOMS: atom_id res chain seq x y z
N MET A 1 -34.32 10.17 50.77
CA MET A 1 -33.84 10.83 49.55
C MET A 1 -34.85 11.89 49.19
N ASN A 2 -34.49 13.15 49.33
CA ASN A 2 -35.37 14.27 48.99
C ASN A 2 -35.43 14.45 47.45
N THR A 3 -36.39 15.24 46.96
CA THR A 3 -36.59 15.50 45.52
C THR A 3 -35.39 16.17 44.86
N GLU A 4 -34.61 16.93 45.62
CA GLU A 4 -33.44 17.70 45.19
C GLU A 4 -32.24 16.78 44.93
N GLU A 5 -31.93 15.89 45.87
CA GLU A 5 -30.92 14.82 45.77
C GLU A 5 -31.20 13.89 44.59
N ARG A 6 -32.48 13.60 44.31
CA ARG A 6 -32.88 12.78 43.16
C ARG A 6 -32.65 13.49 41.83
N SER A 7 -32.86 14.81 41.80
CA SER A 7 -32.63 15.65 40.62
C SER A 7 -31.13 15.83 40.34
N GLU A 8 -30.31 16.00 41.39
CA GLU A 8 -28.86 16.06 41.27
C GLU A 8 -28.27 14.73 40.80
N MET A 9 -28.77 13.60 41.32
CA MET A 9 -28.35 12.28 40.87
C MET A 9 -28.66 12.05 39.38
N LEU A 10 -29.84 12.48 38.90
CA LEU A 10 -30.21 12.38 37.49
C LEU A 10 -29.27 13.21 36.60
N LEU A 11 -29.00 14.46 36.98
CA LEU A 11 -28.09 15.34 36.25
C LEU A 11 -26.66 14.78 36.21
N LEU A 12 -26.20 14.17 37.31
CA LEU A 12 -24.89 13.55 37.38
C LEU A 12 -24.82 12.30 36.48
N ASN A 13 -25.90 11.50 36.44
CA ASN A 13 -25.98 10.31 35.60
C ASN A 13 -26.03 10.66 34.11
N GLU A 14 -26.72 11.73 33.71
CA GLU A 14 -26.70 12.25 32.34
C GLU A 14 -25.29 12.72 31.93
N LYS A 15 -24.59 13.45 32.81
CA LYS A 15 -23.20 13.86 32.57
C LYS A 15 -22.26 12.66 32.44
N LEU A 16 -22.45 11.63 33.26
CA LEU A 16 -21.66 10.40 33.20
C LEU A 16 -21.90 9.66 31.89
N ASN A 17 -23.15 9.48 31.48
CA ASN A 17 -23.48 8.81 30.22
C ASN A 17 -22.90 9.54 29.01
N LYS A 18 -23.00 10.88 28.99
CA LYS A 18 -22.39 11.69 27.96
C LYS A 18 -20.86 11.54 27.91
N ALA A 19 -20.20 11.50 29.07
CA ALA A 19 -18.76 11.27 29.15
C ALA A 19 -18.35 9.86 28.67
N ILE A 20 -19.19 8.85 28.91
CA ILE A 20 -18.98 7.49 28.41
C ILE A 20 -19.10 7.45 26.88
N GLU A 21 -20.11 8.10 26.31
CA GLU A 21 -20.26 8.21 24.85
C GLU A 21 -19.09 8.94 24.19
N GLU A 22 -18.67 10.07 24.78
CA GLU A 22 -17.49 10.82 24.31
C GLU A 22 -16.22 9.97 24.40
N LYS A 23 -16.03 9.21 25.48
CA LYS A 23 -14.91 8.28 25.61
C LYS A 23 -14.95 7.19 24.54
N SER A 24 -16.10 6.56 24.32
CA SER A 24 -16.25 5.51 23.30
C SER A 24 -15.92 6.04 21.90
N LEU A 25 -16.35 7.26 21.57
CA LEU A 25 -16.00 7.91 20.31
C LEU A 25 -14.48 8.14 20.22
N LEU A 26 -13.84 8.63 21.29
CA LEU A 26 -12.39 8.82 21.32
C LEU A 26 -11.63 7.50 21.16
N ASP A 27 -12.07 6.42 21.79
CA ASP A 27 -11.45 5.10 21.69
C ASP A 27 -11.47 4.60 20.22
N THR A 28 -12.59 4.75 19.51
CA THR A 28 -12.66 4.39 18.07
C THR A 28 -11.73 5.24 17.20
N LYS A 29 -11.54 6.52 17.55
CA LYS A 29 -10.60 7.40 16.86
C LYS A 29 -9.15 7.00 17.12
N ILE A 30 -8.82 6.63 18.35
CA ILE A 30 -7.49 6.12 18.71
C ILE A 30 -7.17 4.87 17.90
N GLU A 31 -8.08 3.89 17.87
CA GLU A 31 -7.88 2.66 17.08
C GLU A 31 -7.67 2.96 15.58
N SER A 32 -8.41 3.92 15.03
CA SER A 32 -8.22 4.35 13.64
C SER A 32 -6.85 5.01 13.42
N ILE A 33 -6.36 5.81 14.38
CA ILE A 33 -5.06 6.46 14.30
C ILE A 33 -3.93 5.43 14.42
N GLU A 34 -4.04 4.47 15.34
CA GLU A 34 -3.06 3.39 15.51
C GLU A 34 -2.90 2.56 14.23
N LYS A 35 -4.00 2.20 13.57
CA LYS A 35 -3.98 1.53 12.25
C LYS A 35 -3.23 2.36 11.21
N ARG A 36 -3.43 3.69 11.19
CA ARG A 36 -2.75 4.58 10.25
C ARG A 36 -1.27 4.73 10.56
N ILE A 37 -0.88 4.79 11.83
CA ILE A 37 0.54 4.83 12.24
C ILE A 37 1.25 3.56 11.77
N SER A 38 0.66 2.39 12.02
CA SER A 38 1.20 1.11 11.59
C SER A 38 1.39 1.05 10.06
N LEU A 39 0.43 1.58 9.29
CA LEU A 39 0.52 1.65 7.84
C LEU A 39 1.65 2.59 7.36
N VAL A 40 1.77 3.78 7.96
CA VAL A 40 2.85 4.73 7.64
C VAL A 40 4.22 4.12 7.94
N GLU A 41 4.34 3.38 9.02
CA GLU A 41 5.59 2.70 9.40
C GLU A 41 5.95 1.60 8.40
N LEU A 42 4.95 0.85 7.91
CA LEU A 42 5.13 -0.13 6.85
C LEU A 42 5.53 0.52 5.52
N HIS A 43 4.92 1.64 5.14
CA HIS A 43 5.31 2.40 3.95
C HIS A 43 6.73 2.95 4.06
N LYS A 44 7.10 3.50 5.22
CA LYS A 44 8.46 3.96 5.51
C LYS A 44 9.46 2.84 5.30
N ASN A 45 9.20 1.66 5.85
CA ASN A 45 10.10 0.51 5.72
C ASN A 45 10.21 0.06 4.26
N ALA A 46 9.11 -0.01 3.50
CA ALA A 46 9.16 -0.34 2.08
C ALA A 46 10.00 0.64 1.25
N ILE A 47 9.86 1.94 1.54
CA ILE A 47 10.66 2.99 0.88
C ILE A 47 12.13 2.83 1.26
N LEU A 48 12.44 2.59 2.53
CA LEU A 48 13.81 2.36 3.00
C LEU A 48 14.42 1.12 2.34
N ASP A 49 13.68 0.03 2.23
CA ASP A 49 14.13 -1.19 1.54
C ASP A 49 14.47 -0.88 0.07
N CYS A 50 13.59 -0.12 -0.62
CA CYS A 50 13.83 0.31 -1.99
C CYS A 50 15.08 1.19 -2.11
N ILE A 51 15.30 2.13 -1.19
CA ILE A 51 16.47 3.01 -1.17
C ILE A 51 17.75 2.21 -0.91
N CYS A 52 17.76 1.31 0.09
CA CYS A 52 18.90 0.48 0.41
C CYS A 52 19.33 -0.40 -0.77
N ILE A 53 18.36 -0.94 -1.51
CA ILE A 53 18.61 -1.72 -2.73
C ILE A 53 19.19 -0.84 -3.84
N CYS A 54 18.62 0.34 -4.08
CA CYS A 54 19.12 1.30 -5.07
C CYS A 54 20.55 1.77 -4.77
N ASP A 55 20.90 1.94 -3.49
CA ASP A 55 22.22 2.36 -3.04
C ASP A 55 23.23 1.19 -2.93
N GLY A 56 22.81 -0.05 -3.21
CA GLY A 56 23.66 -1.24 -3.18
C GLY A 56 24.11 -1.66 -1.78
N LYS A 57 23.34 -1.31 -0.74
CA LYS A 57 23.58 -1.75 0.65
C LYS A 57 22.79 -3.03 0.92
N ASP A 58 23.49 -4.11 1.25
CA ASP A 58 22.91 -5.41 1.59
C ASP A 58 22.01 -5.31 2.84
N VAL A 59 20.73 -5.68 2.68
CA VAL A 59 19.68 -5.61 3.72
C VAL A 59 19.88 -6.65 4.84
N MET A 60 20.88 -7.52 4.76
CA MET A 60 20.97 -8.71 5.63
C MET A 60 21.92 -8.62 6.83
N LYS A 61 22.45 -7.44 7.20
CA LYS A 61 23.36 -7.37 8.36
C LYS A 61 23.28 -6.20 9.34
N GLU A 62 22.42 -5.22 9.14
CA GLU A 62 22.32 -4.15 10.12
C GLU A 62 20.87 -4.00 10.55
N THR A 63 20.52 -4.70 11.64
CA THR A 63 19.60 -4.13 12.62
C THR A 63 20.14 -2.76 13.00
N PHE A 64 19.74 -1.73 12.26
CA PHE A 64 20.12 -0.36 12.53
C PHE A 64 19.37 0.10 13.79
N SER A 65 20.00 -0.14 14.93
CA SER A 65 19.74 0.58 16.18
C SER A 65 20.11 2.06 16.08
N ASP A 66 20.74 2.49 14.99
CA ASP A 66 21.53 3.73 14.97
C ASP A 66 21.05 4.80 13.98
N THR A 67 19.83 4.71 13.42
CA THR A 67 19.21 5.89 12.76
C THR A 67 18.51 6.85 13.74
N SER A 68 18.64 6.59 15.05
CA SER A 68 18.19 7.47 16.12
C SER A 68 18.93 8.83 16.08
N SER A 69 20.25 8.84 15.86
CA SER A 69 21.06 10.06 15.95
C SER A 69 20.75 11.12 14.88
N ASP A 70 20.42 10.68 13.67
CA ASP A 70 20.19 11.59 12.54
C ASP A 70 18.76 12.15 12.57
N LEU A 71 17.78 11.38 13.07
CA LEU A 71 16.44 11.89 13.38
C LEU A 71 16.43 12.83 14.59
N PHE A 72 17.25 12.56 15.62
CA PHE A 72 17.38 13.47 16.78
C PHE A 72 17.94 14.85 16.38
N SER A 73 18.75 14.92 15.34
CA SER A 73 19.28 16.18 14.81
C SER A 73 18.17 16.99 14.11
N LEU A 74 17.31 16.34 13.32
CA LEU A 74 16.13 16.97 12.70
C LEU A 74 15.05 17.37 13.72
N GLU A 75 14.84 16.58 14.77
CA GLU A 75 13.94 16.95 15.87
C GLU A 75 14.44 18.13 16.68
N LYS A 76 15.77 18.25 16.85
CA LYS A 76 16.38 19.37 17.57
C LYS A 76 16.22 20.68 16.82
N ASP A 77 16.37 20.65 15.50
CA ASP A 77 16.16 21.82 14.64
C ASP A 77 14.69 22.26 14.63
N LEU A 78 13.74 21.32 14.70
CA LEU A 78 12.30 21.61 14.85
C LEU A 78 11.94 22.12 16.26
N LYS A 79 12.63 21.66 17.32
CA LYS A 79 12.41 22.12 18.70
C LYS A 79 13.01 23.52 18.95
N GLU A 80 14.09 23.89 18.26
CA GLU A 80 14.66 25.24 18.34
C GLU A 80 13.79 26.31 17.64
N GLU A 81 13.00 25.96 16.63
CA GLU A 81 12.01 26.90 16.06
C GLU A 81 10.75 27.08 16.94
N THR A 82 10.38 26.07 17.73
CA THR A 82 9.17 26.16 18.60
C THR A 82 9.39 26.92 19.91
N THR A 83 10.63 27.20 20.32
CA THR A 83 10.94 27.85 21.61
C THR A 83 10.91 29.39 21.58
N LYS A 84 10.45 30.03 20.49
CA LYS A 84 10.33 31.50 20.41
C LYS A 84 8.91 32.07 20.32
N LYS A 85 7.84 31.30 20.54
CA LYS A 85 6.48 31.86 20.61
C LYS A 85 5.61 31.17 21.67
N GLU A 86 5.69 31.67 22.91
CA GLU A 86 4.56 31.55 23.84
C GLU A 86 3.48 32.57 23.46
N ASN A 87 2.31 32.09 23.05
CA ASN A 87 0.99 32.45 23.57
C ASN A 87 -0.13 31.80 22.74
N LYS A 88 -1.07 31.11 23.43
CA LYS A 88 -2.28 30.45 22.90
C LYS A 88 -3.08 31.39 21.95
N PRO A 89 -3.76 30.90 20.90
CA PRO A 89 -4.52 29.65 20.83
C PRO A 89 -4.27 28.86 19.52
N ILE A 90 -3.39 27.87 19.53
CA ILE A 90 -3.05 27.07 18.33
C ILE A 90 -3.84 25.74 18.28
N ILE A 91 -4.38 25.29 19.41
CA ILE A 91 -5.05 23.97 19.51
C ILE A 91 -6.35 23.93 18.67
N SER A 92 -7.09 25.03 18.54
CA SER A 92 -8.35 25.06 17.78
C SER A 92 -8.16 25.14 16.25
N LYS A 93 -6.98 25.57 15.79
CA LYS A 93 -6.65 25.64 14.35
C LYS A 93 -6.11 24.29 13.87
N ASN A 94 -5.23 23.67 14.66
CA ASN A 94 -4.69 22.35 14.34
C ASN A 94 -5.79 21.28 14.32
N LEU A 95 -6.81 21.34 15.19
CA LEU A 95 -7.96 20.41 15.14
C LEU A 95 -8.78 20.55 13.85
N LYS A 96 -8.91 21.75 13.28
CA LYS A 96 -9.58 21.93 11.99
C LYS A 96 -8.75 21.38 10.84
N ASP A 97 -7.43 21.56 10.90
CA ASP A 97 -6.51 21.01 9.90
C ASP A 97 -6.45 19.46 10.00
N PHE A 98 -6.55 18.88 11.20
CA PHE A 98 -6.71 17.44 11.40
C PHE A 98 -8.08 16.91 10.92
N VAL A 99 -9.15 17.69 11.10
CA VAL A 99 -10.49 17.36 10.56
C VAL A 99 -10.53 17.51 9.03
N GLU A 100 -9.74 18.40 8.43
CA GLU A 100 -9.57 18.47 6.98
C GLU A 100 -8.75 17.30 6.44
N ILE A 101 -7.79 16.79 7.21
CA ILE A 101 -7.10 15.51 6.91
C ILE A 101 -8.05 14.31 7.07
N GLU A 102 -8.95 14.31 8.07
CA GLU A 102 -10.02 13.30 8.25
C GLU A 102 -11.00 13.27 7.05
N LYS A 103 -11.21 14.40 6.35
CA LYS A 103 -12.08 14.47 5.16
C LYS A 103 -11.41 14.00 3.87
N SER A 104 -10.12 13.70 3.89
CA SER A 104 -9.51 12.91 2.83
C SER A 104 -9.81 11.44 3.09
N GLU A 105 -10.96 10.96 2.62
CA GLU A 105 -11.32 9.53 2.58
C GLU A 105 -10.34 8.66 1.74
N ASN A 106 -9.20 9.22 1.32
CA ASN A 106 -8.16 8.60 0.51
C ASN A 106 -6.80 8.64 1.22
N PHE A 107 -6.74 8.37 2.53
CA PHE A 107 -5.45 8.15 3.18
C PHE A 107 -4.85 6.85 2.60
N MET A 108 -3.77 6.99 1.83
CA MET A 108 -3.28 5.98 0.87
C MET A 108 -3.17 4.57 1.47
N GLU A 109 -3.95 3.62 0.94
CA GLU A 109 -3.83 2.17 1.20
C GLU A 109 -2.54 1.56 0.61
N TYR A 110 -1.74 2.38 -0.09
CA TYR A 110 -0.60 1.96 -0.88
C TYR A 110 0.66 2.76 -0.52
N PRO A 111 1.86 2.15 -0.61
CA PRO A 111 2.12 0.81 -1.14
C PRO A 111 1.71 -0.33 -0.20
N ALA A 112 0.97 -1.31 -0.72
CA ALA A 112 0.65 -2.55 -0.03
C ALA A 112 1.71 -3.60 -0.34
N ILE A 113 2.33 -4.19 0.68
CA ILE A 113 3.37 -5.20 0.53
C ILE A 113 2.74 -6.59 0.51
N PHE A 114 3.19 -7.43 -0.41
CA PHE A 114 2.80 -8.83 -0.53
C PHE A 114 4.03 -9.71 -0.65
N THR A 115 3.90 -10.94 -0.17
CA THR A 115 4.94 -11.97 -0.28
C THR A 115 4.34 -13.20 -0.95
N ASP A 116 5.06 -13.74 -1.92
CA ASP A 116 4.77 -15.04 -2.53
C ASP A 116 5.99 -15.97 -2.42
N LYS A 117 5.88 -17.17 -3.01
CA LYS A 117 6.96 -18.17 -2.99
C LYS A 117 8.25 -17.70 -3.69
N ASN A 118 8.18 -16.66 -4.53
CA ASN A 118 9.29 -16.15 -5.34
C ASN A 118 9.81 -14.79 -4.82
N GLY A 119 9.29 -14.31 -3.70
CA GLY A 119 9.80 -13.12 -3.01
C GLY A 119 8.73 -12.07 -2.69
N THR A 120 9.21 -10.87 -2.35
CA THR A 120 8.37 -9.74 -1.94
C THR A 120 8.13 -8.80 -3.11
N PHE A 121 6.93 -8.26 -3.19
CA PHE A 121 6.56 -7.20 -4.13
C PHE A 121 5.61 -6.21 -3.47
N SER A 122 5.57 -4.99 -3.98
CA SER A 122 4.71 -3.92 -3.48
C SER A 122 3.76 -3.45 -4.55
N VAL A 123 2.50 -3.26 -4.20
CA VAL A 123 1.46 -2.73 -5.09
C VAL A 123 1.22 -1.28 -4.74
N PHE A 124 1.37 -0.39 -5.71
CA PHE A 124 1.18 1.05 -5.55
C PHE A 124 -0.17 1.53 -6.08
N ASN A 125 -0.76 0.78 -7.01
CA ASN A 125 -2.07 1.07 -7.54
C ASN A 125 -2.74 -0.24 -7.94
N LEU A 126 -3.95 -0.50 -7.45
CA LEU A 126 -4.74 -1.65 -7.89
C LEU A 126 -5.38 -1.45 -9.26
N GLY A 127 -5.47 -0.21 -9.74
CA GLY A 127 -6.14 0.12 -11.00
C GLY A 127 -7.66 0.08 -10.89
N LYS A 128 -8.32 0.00 -12.04
CA LYS A 128 -9.78 -0.05 -12.16
C LYS A 128 -10.20 -1.03 -13.22
N PHE A 129 -11.34 -1.68 -13.03
CA PHE A 129 -11.92 -2.50 -14.07
C PHE A 129 -12.30 -1.67 -15.30
N PRO A 130 -12.19 -2.25 -16.52
CA PRO A 130 -12.65 -1.58 -17.73
C PRO A 130 -14.15 -1.31 -17.66
N LYS A 131 -14.58 -0.14 -18.15
CA LYS A 131 -16.01 0.24 -18.18
C LYS A 131 -16.86 -0.66 -19.07
N ASN A 132 -16.23 -1.28 -20.07
CA ASN A 132 -16.86 -2.22 -20.99
C ASN A 132 -16.36 -3.61 -20.63
N ASN A 133 -17.22 -4.63 -20.72
CA ASN A 133 -16.87 -6.03 -20.48
C ASN A 133 -15.96 -6.59 -21.60
N ASN A 134 -14.76 -6.02 -21.71
CA ASN A 134 -13.80 -6.33 -22.73
C ASN A 134 -13.03 -7.59 -22.32
N LYS A 135 -13.25 -8.66 -23.08
CA LYS A 135 -12.68 -10.00 -22.86
C LYS A 135 -11.16 -10.05 -22.84
N GLN A 136 -10.47 -8.98 -23.25
CA GLN A 136 -9.01 -8.90 -23.14
C GLN A 136 -8.53 -8.61 -21.71
N PHE A 137 -9.36 -8.02 -20.85
CA PHE A 137 -8.96 -7.59 -19.50
C PHE A 137 -9.33 -8.59 -18.41
N TYR A 138 -9.70 -9.81 -18.79
CA TYR A 138 -9.88 -10.90 -17.86
C TYR A 138 -9.71 -12.26 -18.56
N SER A 139 -9.42 -13.27 -17.76
CA SER A 139 -9.45 -14.69 -18.16
C SER A 139 -10.25 -15.47 -17.13
N SER A 140 -10.27 -16.81 -17.21
CA SER A 140 -10.87 -17.62 -16.15
C SER A 140 -10.13 -17.49 -14.81
N LYS A 141 -8.82 -17.17 -14.83
CA LYS A 141 -7.94 -17.13 -13.66
C LYS A 141 -7.56 -15.71 -13.22
N TYR A 142 -7.50 -14.74 -14.12
CA TYR A 142 -6.96 -13.41 -13.84
C TYR A 142 -7.95 -12.30 -14.20
N LEU A 143 -7.94 -11.25 -13.39
CA LEU A 143 -8.49 -9.95 -13.75
C LEU A 143 -7.29 -9.02 -13.99
N TYR A 144 -7.38 -8.18 -15.02
CA TYR A 144 -6.32 -7.23 -15.38
C TYR A 144 -6.84 -5.79 -15.22
N PRO A 145 -6.77 -5.20 -14.02
CA PRO A 145 -7.22 -3.83 -13.81
C PRO A 145 -6.37 -2.81 -14.57
N ILE A 146 -7.01 -1.87 -15.25
CA ILE A 146 -6.34 -0.79 -15.96
C ILE A 146 -5.72 0.17 -14.96
N GLY A 147 -4.43 0.45 -15.11
CA GLY A 147 -3.66 1.30 -14.21
C GLY A 147 -3.11 0.58 -12.99
N TYR A 148 -3.20 -0.76 -12.95
CA TYR A 148 -2.46 -1.55 -11.96
C TYR A 148 -0.97 -1.22 -12.04
N LYS A 149 -0.34 -1.03 -10.88
CA LYS A 149 1.09 -0.75 -10.75
C LYS A 149 1.65 -1.47 -9.54
N SER A 150 2.64 -2.31 -9.76
CA SER A 150 3.45 -2.95 -8.72
C SER A 150 4.94 -2.78 -8.97
N PHE A 151 5.73 -3.07 -7.95
CA PHE A 151 7.18 -3.14 -8.03
C PHE A 151 7.62 -4.47 -7.42
N ARG A 152 8.43 -5.22 -8.17
CA ARG A 152 9.02 -6.46 -7.68
C ARG A 152 10.52 -6.28 -7.55
N ILE A 153 11.06 -6.72 -6.42
CA ILE A 153 12.50 -6.86 -6.24
C ILE A 153 12.87 -8.26 -6.70
N PHE A 154 13.73 -8.35 -7.71
CA PHE A 154 14.21 -9.62 -8.23
C PHE A 154 15.64 -9.47 -8.74
N GLU A 155 16.29 -10.55 -9.13
CA GLU A 155 17.67 -10.50 -9.63
C GLU A 155 17.82 -9.58 -10.85
N SER A 156 18.91 -8.83 -10.89
CA SER A 156 19.28 -7.93 -11.97
C SER A 156 19.87 -8.69 -13.14
N PHE A 157 19.28 -8.56 -14.33
CA PHE A 157 19.94 -9.01 -15.56
C PHE A 157 21.05 -8.05 -16.02
N LEU A 158 21.16 -6.86 -15.42
CA LEU A 158 22.19 -5.86 -15.76
C LEU A 158 23.50 -6.10 -15.00
N SER A 159 23.43 -6.76 -13.85
CA SER A 159 24.58 -7.01 -12.98
C SER A 159 24.99 -8.47 -13.01
N LYS A 160 26.27 -8.74 -13.32
CA LYS A 160 26.85 -10.09 -13.26
C LYS A 160 27.03 -10.63 -11.83
N ASN A 161 26.80 -9.80 -10.82
CA ASN A 161 27.03 -10.15 -9.41
C ASN A 161 25.74 -10.50 -8.66
N PHE A 162 24.69 -10.96 -9.35
CA PHE A 162 23.42 -11.38 -8.73
C PHE A 162 22.82 -10.32 -7.80
N ARG A 163 22.98 -9.03 -8.14
CA ARG A 163 22.39 -7.93 -7.37
C ARG A 163 20.89 -7.89 -7.60
N SER A 164 20.14 -7.48 -6.60
CA SER A 164 18.71 -7.18 -6.74
C SER A 164 18.49 -5.93 -7.59
N GLN A 165 17.39 -5.94 -8.34
CA GLN A 165 16.89 -4.85 -9.17
C GLN A 165 15.39 -4.70 -8.93
N ILE A 166 14.91 -3.46 -9.02
CA ILE A 166 13.49 -3.16 -8.93
C ILE A 166 12.91 -3.18 -10.35
N TYR A 167 11.82 -3.92 -10.51
CA TYR A 167 11.04 -4.04 -11.73
C TYR A 167 9.67 -3.39 -11.52
N GLU A 168 9.43 -2.26 -12.18
CA GLU A 168 8.10 -1.65 -12.27
C GLU A 168 7.23 -2.46 -13.22
N CYS A 169 6.01 -2.71 -12.77
CA CYS A 169 5.10 -3.68 -13.34
C CYS A 169 3.74 -3.03 -13.55
N THR A 170 3.29 -2.87 -14.80
CA THR A 170 2.06 -2.11 -15.09
C THR A 170 1.10 -2.83 -16.04
N ILE A 171 -0.20 -2.58 -15.82
CA ILE A 171 -1.27 -2.99 -16.74
C ILE A 171 -1.91 -1.72 -17.31
N LEU A 172 -1.92 -1.62 -18.63
CA LEU A 172 -2.39 -0.46 -19.38
C LEU A 172 -3.53 -0.84 -20.33
N SER A 173 -4.23 0.19 -20.80
CA SER A 173 -5.18 0.10 -21.91
C SER A 173 -4.69 0.99 -23.03
N ILE A 174 -4.15 0.38 -24.08
CA ILE A 174 -3.68 1.09 -25.28
C ILE A 174 -4.65 0.76 -26.40
N ASN A 175 -5.33 1.77 -26.94
CA ASN A 175 -6.38 1.60 -27.96
C ASN A 175 -7.46 0.59 -27.54
N ASN A 176 -7.87 0.61 -26.26
CA ASN A 176 -8.80 -0.35 -25.64
C ASN A 176 -8.34 -1.82 -25.68
N CYS A 177 -7.05 -2.09 -25.89
CA CYS A 177 -6.47 -3.42 -25.79
C CYS A 177 -5.64 -3.54 -24.51
N LEU A 178 -5.61 -4.75 -23.94
CA LEU A 178 -4.73 -5.05 -22.81
C LEU A 178 -3.28 -4.90 -23.26
N ASP A 179 -2.51 -4.09 -22.56
CA ASP A 179 -1.05 -4.09 -22.65
C ASP A 179 -0.46 -4.21 -21.25
N MET A 180 0.64 -4.93 -21.15
CA MET A 180 1.36 -5.14 -19.92
C MET A 180 2.79 -4.68 -20.12
N GLU A 181 3.39 -4.06 -19.11
CA GLU A 181 4.76 -3.57 -19.20
C GLU A 181 5.59 -3.95 -17.98
N ILE A 182 6.85 -4.32 -18.24
CA ILE A 182 7.90 -4.48 -17.24
C ILE A 182 8.94 -3.40 -17.56
N LYS A 183 9.15 -2.47 -16.64
CA LYS A 183 10.13 -1.39 -16.73
C LYS A 183 11.19 -1.56 -15.64
N VAL A 184 12.46 -1.43 -15.99
CA VAL A 184 13.57 -1.51 -15.03
C VAL A 184 14.07 -0.11 -14.69
N ASP A 185 14.30 0.68 -15.74
CA ASP A 185 14.73 2.07 -15.72
C ASP A 185 14.26 2.73 -17.02
N ASP A 186 14.76 3.92 -17.35
CA ASP A 186 14.40 4.62 -18.58
C ASP A 186 14.95 3.97 -19.86
N GLN A 187 15.84 2.98 -19.74
CA GLN A 187 16.48 2.31 -20.88
C GLN A 187 15.81 0.98 -21.22
N TYR A 188 15.35 0.24 -20.21
CA TYR A 188 14.78 -1.09 -20.40
C TYR A 188 13.28 -1.13 -20.09
N LYS A 189 12.51 -1.34 -21.16
CA LYS A 189 11.07 -1.51 -21.13
C LYS A 189 10.67 -2.69 -22.02
N PHE A 190 9.93 -3.63 -21.45
CA PHE A 190 9.35 -4.78 -22.14
C PHE A 190 7.83 -4.60 -22.22
N SER A 191 7.23 -4.85 -23.38
CA SER A 191 5.78 -4.69 -23.63
C SER A 191 5.32 -5.61 -24.77
N GLY A 192 4.01 -5.68 -24.99
CA GLY A 192 3.39 -6.48 -26.05
C GLY A 192 3.18 -7.96 -25.72
N SER A 193 2.62 -8.71 -26.67
CA SER A 193 2.16 -10.08 -26.47
C SER A 193 3.25 -11.08 -26.07
N SER A 194 4.50 -10.80 -26.42
CA SER A 194 5.66 -11.65 -26.12
C SER A 194 6.52 -11.11 -24.96
N ILE A 195 5.94 -10.25 -24.11
CA ILE A 195 6.65 -9.60 -22.99
C ILE A 195 7.42 -10.60 -22.13
N TRP A 196 6.79 -11.72 -21.75
CA TRP A 196 7.40 -12.69 -20.86
C TRP A 196 8.64 -13.34 -21.49
N SER A 197 8.53 -13.78 -22.74
CA SER A 197 9.65 -14.38 -23.47
C SER A 197 10.79 -13.39 -23.66
N ASN A 198 10.48 -12.13 -24.00
CA ASN A 198 11.48 -11.08 -24.19
C ASN A 198 12.20 -10.73 -22.89
N PHE A 199 11.47 -10.74 -21.77
CA PHE A 199 12.03 -10.51 -20.44
C PHE A 199 12.94 -11.67 -20.01
N CYS A 200 12.46 -12.92 -20.10
CA CYS A 200 13.23 -14.11 -19.74
C CYS A 200 14.55 -14.25 -20.52
N GLN A 201 14.58 -13.82 -21.80
CA GLN A 201 15.79 -13.86 -22.63
C GLN A 201 16.95 -13.00 -22.10
N LYS A 202 16.71 -12.11 -21.14
CA LYS A 202 17.77 -11.34 -20.48
C LYS A 202 18.53 -12.13 -19.42
N PHE A 203 18.01 -13.27 -19.00
CA PHE A 203 18.60 -14.11 -17.96
C PHE A 203 19.27 -15.32 -18.60
N GLU A 204 20.43 -15.71 -18.05
CA GLU A 204 21.19 -16.87 -18.53
C GLU A 204 20.62 -18.21 -18.02
N TYR A 205 19.60 -18.16 -17.17
CA TYR A 205 18.97 -19.31 -16.54
C TYR A 205 17.43 -19.20 -16.53
N PRO A 206 16.70 -20.32 -16.38
CA PRO A 206 15.25 -20.31 -16.27
C PRO A 206 14.77 -19.57 -15.01
N LEU A 207 13.85 -18.63 -15.18
CA LEU A 207 13.27 -17.89 -14.07
C LEU A 207 12.34 -18.77 -13.19
N PRO A 208 12.21 -18.48 -11.88
CA PRO A 208 11.33 -19.24 -10.98
C PRO A 208 9.82 -18.95 -11.20
N PHE A 209 9.50 -18.05 -12.14
CA PHE A 209 8.14 -17.68 -12.52
C PHE A 209 7.74 -18.41 -13.80
N CYS A 210 6.51 -18.89 -13.86
CA CYS A 210 5.96 -19.61 -15.00
C CYS A 210 5.52 -18.66 -16.12
N ASN A 211 5.00 -17.48 -15.75
CA ASN A 211 4.37 -16.53 -16.66
C ASN A 211 4.49 -15.08 -16.12
N VAL A 212 4.05 -14.13 -16.94
CA VAL A 212 4.09 -12.70 -16.60
C VAL A 212 3.13 -12.35 -15.45
N GLU A 213 1.98 -13.03 -15.36
CA GLU A 213 1.01 -12.82 -14.29
C GLU A 213 1.57 -13.18 -12.91
N GLU A 214 2.34 -14.25 -12.81
CA GLU A 214 3.04 -14.67 -11.60
C GLU A 214 4.10 -13.63 -11.22
N PHE A 215 4.86 -13.13 -12.19
CA PHE A 215 5.82 -12.04 -11.96
C PHE A 215 5.13 -10.75 -11.51
N PHE A 216 3.96 -10.42 -12.04
CA PHE A 216 3.16 -9.28 -11.60
C PHE A 216 2.55 -9.44 -10.20
N GLY A 217 2.59 -10.66 -9.64
CA GLY A 217 1.98 -10.98 -8.36
C GLY A 217 0.49 -11.33 -8.45
N LEU A 218 -0.08 -11.43 -9.65
CA LEU A 218 -1.50 -11.74 -9.88
C LEU A 218 -1.87 -13.19 -9.51
N GLU A 219 -0.88 -14.01 -9.13
CA GLU A 219 -1.09 -15.33 -8.52
C GLU A 219 -1.09 -15.31 -6.98
N CYS A 220 -0.82 -14.15 -6.36
CA CYS A 220 -0.94 -13.98 -4.91
C CYS A 220 -2.43 -13.91 -4.52
N LYS A 221 -2.86 -14.84 -3.64
CA LYS A 221 -4.28 -14.95 -3.21
C LYS A 221 -4.79 -13.69 -2.52
N GLU A 222 -3.96 -13.08 -1.68
CA GLU A 222 -4.32 -11.86 -0.95
C GLU A 222 -4.49 -10.69 -1.91
N LEU A 223 -3.60 -10.56 -2.91
CA LEU A 223 -3.75 -9.56 -3.95
C LEU A 223 -5.02 -9.80 -4.78
N MET A 224 -5.28 -11.04 -5.19
CA MET A 224 -6.48 -11.38 -5.96
C MET A 224 -7.76 -10.98 -5.22
N LYS A 225 -7.84 -11.24 -3.91
CA LYS A 225 -8.98 -10.77 -3.07
C LYS A 225 -9.12 -9.25 -3.08
N LYS A 226 -8.00 -8.53 -2.97
CA LYS A 226 -8.02 -7.06 -3.07
C LYS A 226 -8.48 -6.59 -4.46
N ILE A 227 -8.04 -7.24 -5.53
CA ILE A 227 -8.48 -6.93 -6.90
C ILE A 227 -9.98 -7.17 -7.05
N GLU A 228 -10.49 -8.30 -6.57
CA GLU A 228 -11.92 -8.62 -6.61
C GLU A 228 -12.77 -7.60 -5.84
N SER A 229 -12.24 -7.00 -4.76
CA SER A 229 -12.93 -5.96 -4.00
C SER A 229 -13.02 -4.58 -4.69
N ILE A 230 -12.34 -4.37 -5.83
CA ILE A 230 -12.36 -3.09 -6.56
C ILE A 230 -13.76 -2.79 -7.12
N GLY A 231 -14.55 -3.81 -7.46
CA GLY A 231 -15.85 -3.63 -8.09
C GLY A 231 -16.61 -4.93 -8.31
N ASP A 232 -17.71 -4.85 -9.05
CA ASP A 232 -18.54 -6.01 -9.34
C ASP A 232 -17.84 -6.98 -10.31
N ILE A 233 -17.46 -8.15 -9.80
CA ILE A 233 -16.80 -9.20 -10.60
C ILE A 233 -17.79 -10.09 -11.36
N THR A 234 -19.10 -10.00 -11.09
CA THR A 234 -20.12 -10.82 -11.77
C THR A 234 -20.28 -10.50 -13.24
N VAL A 235 -19.81 -9.31 -13.66
CA VAL A 235 -19.80 -8.87 -15.06
C VAL A 235 -18.80 -9.67 -15.90
N PHE A 236 -17.77 -10.27 -15.31
CA PHE A 236 -16.72 -10.99 -16.03
C PHE A 236 -17.11 -12.45 -16.30
N GLU A 237 -17.78 -12.67 -17.43
CA GLU A 237 -18.26 -13.99 -17.84
C GLU A 237 -17.14 -15.05 -17.87
N GLY A 238 -17.27 -16.10 -17.07
CA GLY A 238 -16.32 -17.21 -17.03
C GLY A 238 -15.10 -17.00 -16.13
N TYR A 239 -14.97 -15.84 -15.50
CA TYR A 239 -14.03 -15.63 -14.39
C TYR A 239 -14.45 -16.48 -13.18
N GLN A 240 -13.48 -17.11 -12.52
CA GLN A 240 -13.72 -17.85 -11.29
C GLN A 240 -13.22 -17.05 -10.08
N PRO A 241 -14.10 -16.59 -9.17
CA PRO A 241 -13.68 -15.90 -7.94
C PRO A 241 -12.74 -16.75 -7.10
N ILE A 242 -11.77 -16.13 -6.43
CA ILE A 242 -10.71 -16.81 -5.68
C ILE A 242 -11.27 -17.71 -4.58
N GLU A 243 -12.37 -17.31 -3.93
CA GLU A 243 -13.03 -18.09 -2.88
C GLU A 243 -13.70 -19.37 -3.41
N MET A 244 -14.04 -19.40 -4.70
CA MET A 244 -14.65 -20.55 -5.35
C MET A 244 -13.61 -21.52 -5.96
N ARG A 245 -12.33 -21.14 -5.99
CA ARG A 245 -11.26 -22.00 -6.51
C ARG A 245 -10.91 -23.05 -5.46
N LYS A 246 -11.02 -24.34 -5.83
CA LYS A 246 -10.42 -25.42 -5.04
C LYS A 246 -8.90 -25.32 -5.21
N ILE A 247 -8.19 -25.05 -4.11
CA ILE A 247 -6.73 -24.92 -4.08
C ILE A 247 -6.15 -26.10 -3.31
#